data_AF-A0A0E9MQ66-F1
#
_entry.id   AF-A0A0E9MQ66-F1
#
_cell.length_a   1.000
_cell.length_b   1.000
_cell.length_c   1.000
_cell.angle_alpha   90.00
_cell.angle_beta   90.00
_cell.angle_gamma   90.00
#
_symmetry.space_group_name_H-M   'P 1'
#
loop_
_entity.id
_entity.type
_entity.pdbx_description
1 polymer ?
#
loop_
_entity_poly.entity_id
_entity_poly.type
_entity_poly.pdbx_seq_one_letter_code
_entity_poly.pdbx_strand_id
1 'polypeptide(L)'
;MYVRKELKERPEPTFNYRILETARARAHEFDIDVGDFRGAWRSGLMRNYYYHMEERIPPQRRVREEIEKLININWISVHRASLIPNDEQDKMVSPIDRKLRQVARDFGAYFSTLDKRAAEETDKFQQIYLLSLISPSQFESIRSVASVDAEEEKIAIKGVFSEFNIASGVFGSKLESFTKRMATAIKNYAPDKPISGDDFLVLTDTARIHGLINQWHRLLDKRAQIYTPKTDFVNIVNSLFYKKRLSISAGNEPVFEETSGARIPLDQLSSGEKQMFILLGETLLQRGAHCVFMADEPEISLHIDWQMELVPSIRKINPNAQIIFATHSPDIVGAYSKNTINLEKII
;
A
#
# COMPACT_ATOMS: atom_id res chain seq x y z
N MET A 1 -27.18 -5.41 5.80
CA MET A 1 -27.77 -6.40 4.87
C MET A 1 -28.66 -7.31 5.70
N TYR A 2 -29.96 -7.34 5.43
CA TYR A 2 -30.95 -8.17 6.14
C TYR A 2 -31.78 -8.89 5.07
N VAL A 3 -32.05 -10.19 5.24
CA VAL A 3 -32.80 -11.04 4.28
C VAL A 3 -33.97 -11.71 4.99
N ARG A 4 -35.15 -11.70 4.33
CA ARG A 4 -36.09 -12.81 4.07
C ARG A 4 -37.55 -12.36 4.13
N LYS A 5 -38.24 -12.51 2.99
CA LYS A 5 -39.66 -12.88 2.95
C LYS A 5 -39.82 -13.83 1.76
N GLU A 6 -40.08 -15.11 2.03
CA GLU A 6 -40.41 -16.07 0.98
C GLU A 6 -41.79 -15.74 0.40
N LEU A 7 -41.85 -15.52 -0.91
CA LEU A 7 -43.09 -15.53 -1.66
C LEU A 7 -43.37 -16.97 -2.09
N LYS A 8 -44.44 -17.55 -1.56
CA LYS A 8 -44.81 -18.98 -1.59
C LYS A 8 -45.16 -19.57 -2.97
N GLU A 9 -44.87 -18.91 -4.09
CA GLU A 9 -45.45 -19.29 -5.40
C GLU A 9 -44.47 -19.32 -6.59
N ARG A 10 -43.14 -19.37 -6.38
CA ARG A 10 -42.16 -19.53 -7.47
C ARG A 10 -41.33 -20.81 -7.34
N PRO A 11 -41.00 -21.49 -8.46
CA PRO A 11 -40.25 -22.76 -8.46
C PRO A 11 -38.79 -22.61 -8.05
N GLU A 12 -38.22 -21.40 -8.11
CA GLU A 12 -36.86 -21.10 -7.65
C GLU A 12 -36.89 -19.98 -6.58
N PRO A 13 -35.96 -19.99 -5.61
CA PRO A 13 -35.92 -18.97 -4.56
C PRO A 13 -35.74 -17.58 -5.18
N THR A 14 -36.54 -16.60 -4.75
CA THR A 14 -36.32 -15.19 -5.09
C THR A 14 -35.73 -14.47 -3.87
N PHE A 15 -34.62 -13.78 -4.06
CA PHE A 15 -33.97 -12.99 -3.02
C PHE A 15 -34.30 -11.51 -3.21
N ASN A 16 -34.95 -10.91 -2.21
CA ASN A 16 -35.15 -9.46 -2.15
C ASN A 16 -33.96 -8.81 -1.41
N TYR A 17 -33.19 -8.00 -2.13
CA TYR A 17 -32.09 -7.21 -1.60
C TYR A 17 -32.57 -5.78 -1.33
N ARG A 18 -32.25 -5.26 -0.15
CA ARG A 18 -32.56 -3.89 0.25
C ARG A 18 -31.26 -3.15 0.56
N ILE A 19 -30.96 -2.13 -0.24
CA ILE A 19 -29.79 -1.26 -0.06
C ILE A 19 -30.25 0.05 0.58
N LEU A 20 -29.58 0.43 1.66
CA LEU A 20 -29.89 1.63 2.45
C LEU A 20 -28.59 2.44 2.58
N GLU A 21 -28.61 3.72 2.18
CA GLU A 21 -27.45 4.60 2.32
C GLU A 21 -27.16 4.93 3.79
N THR A 22 -28.21 5.09 4.59
CA THR A 22 -28.15 5.26 6.04
C THR A 22 -29.30 4.49 6.69
N ALA A 23 -29.22 4.24 8.00
CA ALA A 23 -30.26 3.52 8.74
C ALA A 23 -31.67 4.16 8.66
N ARG A 24 -31.76 5.43 8.21
CA ARG A 24 -33.01 6.18 8.06
C ARG A 24 -33.38 6.47 6.60
N ALA A 25 -32.53 6.11 5.64
CA ALA A 25 -32.77 6.36 4.22
C ALA A 25 -33.87 5.43 3.66
N ARG A 26 -34.45 5.83 2.52
CA ARG A 26 -35.37 4.97 1.77
C ARG A 26 -34.60 3.81 1.15
N ALA A 27 -35.10 2.59 1.28
CA ALA A 27 -34.46 1.41 0.70
C ALA A 27 -34.60 1.41 -0.83
N HIS A 28 -33.50 1.13 -1.53
CA HIS A 28 -33.52 0.64 -2.90
C HIS A 28 -33.70 -0.87 -2.86
N GLU A 29 -34.80 -1.36 -3.45
CA GLU A 29 -35.17 -2.78 -3.42
C GLU A 29 -34.88 -3.44 -4.77
N PHE A 30 -34.26 -4.62 -4.74
CA PHE A 30 -33.92 -5.42 -5.91
C PHE A 30 -34.40 -6.84 -5.70
N ASP A 31 -35.25 -7.33 -6.59
CA ASP A 31 -35.63 -8.74 -6.62
C ASP A 31 -34.71 -9.47 -7.60
N ILE A 32 -33.98 -10.47 -7.10
CA ILE A 32 -33.13 -11.34 -7.91
C ILE A 32 -33.67 -12.77 -7.82
N ASP A 33 -34.01 -13.36 -8.96
CA ASP A 33 -34.42 -14.76 -9.04
C ASP A 33 -33.19 -15.67 -9.16
N VAL A 34 -33.17 -16.82 -8.48
CA VAL A 34 -32.15 -17.86 -8.70
C VAL A 34 -32.13 -18.34 -10.16
N GLY A 35 -33.26 -18.21 -10.87
CA GLY A 35 -33.36 -18.52 -12.31
C GLY A 35 -32.52 -17.60 -13.17
N ASP A 36 -32.34 -16.34 -12.75
CA ASP A 36 -31.48 -15.37 -13.43
C ASP A 36 -29.99 -15.76 -13.33
N PHE A 37 -29.59 -16.52 -12.29
CA PHE A 37 -28.24 -17.08 -12.19
C PHE A 37 -28.02 -18.25 -13.17
N ARG A 38 -29.06 -19.05 -13.45
CA ARG A 38 -28.99 -20.22 -14.36
C ARG A 38 -29.12 -19.84 -15.84
N GLY A 39 -29.85 -18.77 -16.16
CA GLY A 39 -30.03 -18.28 -17.53
C GLY A 39 -28.73 -17.83 -18.20
N ALA A 40 -27.76 -17.31 -17.43
CA ALA A 40 -26.44 -16.92 -17.93
C ALA A 40 -25.52 -18.12 -18.23
N TRP A 41 -25.75 -19.29 -17.62
CA TRP A 41 -24.97 -20.51 -17.87
C TRP A 41 -25.53 -21.35 -19.04
N ARG A 42 -26.83 -21.24 -19.32
CA ARG A 42 -27.48 -21.97 -20.43
C ARG A 42 -27.39 -21.26 -21.79
N SER A 43 -26.78 -20.09 -21.87
CA SER A 43 -26.61 -19.35 -23.13
C SER A 43 -25.53 -19.91 -24.08
N GLY A 44 -25.23 -21.21 -23.98
CA GLY A 44 -24.57 -21.99 -25.03
C GLY A 44 -25.56 -22.77 -25.92
N LEU A 45 -26.80 -22.97 -25.46
CA LEU A 45 -27.79 -23.81 -26.13
C LEU A 45 -29.21 -23.28 -25.95
N MET A 46 -29.52 -22.09 -26.47
CA MET A 46 -30.86 -21.74 -26.96
C MET A 46 -30.75 -20.46 -27.79
N ARG A 47 -30.62 -20.66 -29.10
CA ARG A 47 -30.84 -19.62 -30.10
C ARG A 47 -32.35 -19.44 -30.21
N ASN A 48 -32.81 -18.19 -30.10
CA ASN A 48 -34.17 -17.71 -30.31
C ASN A 48 -35.14 -17.88 -29.13
N TYR A 49 -35.22 -16.85 -28.29
CA TYR A 49 -36.52 -16.26 -27.94
C TYR A 49 -36.37 -14.74 -27.89
N TYR A 50 -37.00 -14.09 -28.87
CA TYR A 50 -37.19 -12.65 -28.93
C TYR A 50 -38.07 -12.21 -27.76
N TYR A 51 -37.54 -11.37 -26.87
CA TYR A 51 -38.35 -10.47 -26.05
C TYR A 51 -37.60 -9.14 -25.91
N HIS A 52 -38.35 -8.10 -26.29
CA HIS A 52 -38.12 -6.67 -26.39
C HIS A 52 -36.83 -6.05 -25.81
N MET A 53 -36.23 -5.22 -26.67
CA MET A 53 -35.18 -4.24 -26.43
C MET A 53 -35.75 -3.07 -25.61
N GLU A 54 -35.44 -3.03 -24.32
CA GLU A 54 -35.21 -1.86 -23.46
C GLU A 54 -35.18 -2.42 -22.02
N GLU A 55 -34.10 -2.20 -21.28
CA GLU A 55 -33.77 -2.82 -19.97
C GLU A 55 -33.22 -4.27 -19.99
N ARG A 56 -31.93 -4.46 -20.31
CA ARG A 56 -31.20 -5.71 -20.03
C ARG A 56 -29.86 -5.48 -19.33
N ILE A 57 -29.85 -4.73 -18.23
CA ILE A 57 -28.76 -4.86 -17.26
C ILE A 57 -29.17 -6.02 -16.33
N PRO A 58 -28.40 -7.12 -16.26
CA PRO A 58 -28.71 -8.22 -15.35
C PRO A 58 -28.94 -7.68 -13.93
N PRO A 59 -29.91 -8.22 -13.16
CA PRO A 59 -30.25 -7.71 -11.82
C PRO A 59 -29.02 -7.58 -10.91
N GLN A 60 -28.09 -8.53 -11.04
CA GLN A 60 -26.80 -8.59 -10.34
C GLN A 60 -25.92 -7.37 -10.62
N ARG A 61 -25.86 -6.91 -11.87
CA ARG A 61 -25.05 -5.78 -12.28
C ARG A 61 -25.64 -4.47 -11.76
N ARG A 62 -26.98 -4.36 -11.69
CA ARG A 62 -27.65 -3.21 -11.05
C ARG A 62 -27.34 -3.13 -9.56
N VAL A 63 -27.44 -4.25 -8.83
CA VAL A 63 -27.08 -4.29 -7.41
C VAL A 63 -25.62 -3.91 -7.22
N ARG A 64 -24.71 -4.46 -8.04
CA ARG A 64 -23.29 -4.12 -7.98
C ARG A 64 -23.05 -2.62 -8.22
N GLU A 65 -23.64 -2.05 -9.27
CA GLU A 65 -23.49 -0.62 -9.60
C GLU A 65 -24.00 0.28 -8.45
N GLU A 66 -25.10 -0.08 -7.78
CA GLU A 66 -25.60 0.69 -6.65
C GLU A 66 -24.73 0.55 -5.40
N ILE A 67 -24.15 -0.63 -5.14
CA ILE A 67 -23.21 -0.77 -4.02
C ILE A 67 -21.90 -0.02 -4.31
N GLU A 68 -21.40 -0.07 -5.55
CA GLU A 68 -20.18 0.63 -5.97
C GLU A 68 -20.30 2.16 -5.89
N LYS A 69 -21.52 2.73 -5.95
CA LYS A 69 -21.76 4.15 -5.66
C LYS A 69 -21.57 4.51 -4.18
N LEU A 70 -21.83 3.56 -3.28
CA LEU A 70 -21.84 3.79 -1.84
C LEU A 70 -20.50 3.47 -1.18
N ILE A 71 -19.83 2.43 -1.67
CA ILE A 71 -18.59 1.92 -1.09
C ILE A 71 -17.60 1.50 -2.18
N ASN A 72 -16.33 1.75 -1.94
CA ASN A 72 -15.26 1.19 -2.77
C ASN A 72 -15.15 -0.32 -2.48
N ILE A 73 -15.59 -1.16 -3.41
CA ILE A 73 -15.50 -2.62 -3.27
C ILE A 73 -14.34 -3.14 -4.12
N ASN A 74 -13.43 -3.89 -3.50
CA ASN A 74 -12.45 -4.68 -4.23
C ASN A 74 -12.85 -6.17 -4.21
N TRP A 75 -13.31 -6.67 -5.36
CA TRP A 75 -13.68 -8.08 -5.56
C TRP A 75 -12.48 -8.86 -6.08
N ILE A 76 -11.94 -9.77 -5.26
CA ILE A 76 -10.76 -10.55 -5.65
C ILE A 76 -11.11 -12.03 -5.58
N SER A 77 -11.91 -12.48 -6.55
CA SER A 77 -11.99 -13.90 -6.86
C SER A 77 -10.93 -14.22 -7.91
N VAL A 78 -9.76 -14.68 -7.45
CA VAL A 78 -8.61 -15.04 -8.30
C VAL A 78 -9.00 -16.07 -9.37
N HIS A 79 -9.98 -16.93 -9.08
CA HIS A 79 -10.48 -17.98 -9.98
C HIS A 79 -11.72 -17.61 -10.80
N ARG A 80 -12.39 -16.47 -10.55
CA ARG A 80 -13.65 -16.09 -11.24
C ARG A 80 -13.61 -14.75 -11.96
N ALA A 81 -12.51 -13.99 -11.89
CA ALA A 81 -12.39 -12.76 -12.66
C ALA A 81 -12.37 -13.08 -14.17
N SER A 82 -13.52 -12.96 -14.81
CA SER A 82 -13.68 -12.91 -16.25
C SER A 82 -12.99 -11.65 -16.79
N LEU A 83 -11.67 -11.71 -16.92
CA LEU A 83 -10.93 -10.76 -17.75
C LEU A 83 -11.24 -11.12 -19.19
N ILE A 84 -12.09 -10.32 -19.85
CA ILE A 84 -12.22 -10.33 -21.30
C ILE A 84 -10.81 -10.03 -21.83
N PRO A 85 -10.15 -10.95 -22.56
CA PRO A 85 -8.80 -10.73 -23.07
C PRO A 85 -8.81 -9.50 -23.98
N ASN A 86 -7.92 -8.52 -23.74
CA ASN A 86 -7.75 -7.39 -24.65
C ASN A 86 -7.00 -7.79 -25.94
N ASP A 87 -6.21 -8.88 -25.90
CA ASP A 87 -5.40 -9.37 -27.03
C ASP A 87 -5.56 -10.88 -27.26
N GLU A 88 -5.36 -11.33 -28.51
CA GLU A 88 -5.40 -12.75 -28.89
C GLU A 88 -4.33 -13.59 -28.17
N GLN A 89 -3.18 -13.00 -27.83
CA GLN A 89 -2.11 -13.68 -27.09
C GLN A 89 -2.49 -13.97 -25.61
N ASP A 90 -3.39 -13.18 -25.02
CA ASP A 90 -3.84 -13.34 -23.63
C ASP A 90 -4.88 -14.45 -23.45
N LYS A 91 -5.32 -15.11 -24.54
CA LYS A 91 -6.21 -16.28 -24.50
C LYS A 91 -5.49 -17.55 -24.02
N MET A 92 -4.16 -17.62 -24.15
CA MET A 92 -3.35 -18.78 -23.74
C MET A 92 -2.79 -18.68 -22.32
N VAL A 93 -2.93 -17.54 -21.64
CA VAL A 93 -2.37 -17.30 -20.30
C VAL A 93 -3.43 -17.56 -19.22
N SER A 94 -3.05 -18.25 -18.15
CA SER A 94 -3.93 -18.49 -17.00
C SER A 94 -4.48 -17.17 -16.44
N PRO A 95 -5.76 -17.09 -16.04
CA PRO A 95 -6.34 -15.89 -15.42
C PRO A 95 -5.53 -15.37 -14.23
N ILE A 96 -4.92 -16.28 -13.46
CA ILE A 96 -4.06 -15.96 -12.31
C ILE A 96 -2.81 -15.20 -12.77
N ASP A 97 -2.13 -15.70 -13.80
CA ASP A 97 -0.90 -15.09 -14.31
C ASP A 97 -1.18 -13.73 -14.96
N ARG A 98 -2.34 -13.56 -15.61
CA ARG A 98 -2.76 -12.24 -16.11
C ARG A 98 -2.98 -11.25 -14.97
N LYS A 99 -3.68 -11.67 -13.91
CA LYS A 99 -3.91 -10.82 -12.74
C LYS A 99 -2.61 -10.48 -12.01
N LEU A 100 -1.70 -11.45 -11.92
CA LEU A 100 -0.36 -11.26 -11.36
C LEU A 100 0.42 -10.18 -12.12
N ARG A 101 0.45 -10.25 -13.46
CA ARG A 101 1.08 -9.23 -14.29
C ARG A 101 0.40 -7.87 -14.17
N GLN A 102 -0.92 -7.84 -14.06
CA GLN A 102 -1.67 -6.60 -13.82
C GLN A 102 -1.23 -5.94 -12.50
N VAL A 103 -1.26 -6.68 -11.39
CA VAL A 103 -0.83 -6.19 -10.07
C VAL A 103 0.61 -5.67 -10.12
N ALA A 104 1.52 -6.41 -10.76
CA ALA A 104 2.91 -5.99 -10.92
C ALA A 104 3.06 -4.68 -11.72
N ARG A 105 2.26 -4.46 -12.76
CA ARG A 105 2.24 -3.17 -13.50
C ARG A 105 1.67 -2.04 -12.66
N ASP A 106 0.59 -2.29 -11.94
CA ASP A 106 -0.06 -1.30 -11.08
C ASP A 106 0.86 -0.87 -9.92
N PHE A 107 1.72 -1.78 -9.45
CA PHE A 107 2.82 -1.45 -8.53
C PHE A 107 3.79 -0.44 -9.13
N GLY A 108 4.21 -0.64 -10.38
CA GLY A 108 5.07 0.30 -11.08
C GLY A 108 4.51 1.72 -11.04
N ALA A 109 3.23 1.88 -11.42
CA ALA A 109 2.56 3.18 -11.39
C ALA A 109 2.43 3.76 -9.97
N TYR A 110 2.08 2.93 -8.98
CA TYR A 110 1.94 3.37 -7.60
C TYR A 110 3.27 3.79 -6.98
N PHE A 111 4.32 2.98 -7.10
CA PHE A 111 5.63 3.28 -6.54
C PHE A 111 6.30 4.46 -7.24
N SER A 112 6.09 4.65 -8.55
CA SER A 112 6.52 5.88 -9.22
C SER A 112 5.83 7.13 -8.66
N THR A 113 4.58 7.00 -8.19
CA THR A 113 3.90 8.11 -7.49
C THR A 113 4.56 8.39 -6.12
N LEU A 114 5.03 7.36 -5.41
CA LEU A 114 5.78 7.55 -4.16
C LEU A 114 7.14 8.21 -4.43
N ASP A 115 7.86 7.78 -5.47
CA ASP A 115 9.14 8.38 -5.86
C ASP A 115 8.99 9.85 -6.20
N LYS A 116 7.93 10.21 -6.95
CA LYS A 116 7.62 11.61 -7.24
C LYS A 116 7.39 12.42 -5.98
N ARG A 117 6.59 11.91 -5.02
CA ARG A 117 6.34 12.59 -3.74
C ARG A 117 7.62 12.75 -2.91
N ALA A 118 8.50 11.75 -2.91
CA ALA A 118 9.78 11.82 -2.22
C ALA A 118 10.69 12.87 -2.86
N ALA A 119 10.75 12.93 -4.19
CA ALA A 119 11.49 13.95 -4.93
C ALA A 119 10.97 15.37 -4.65
N GLU A 120 9.65 15.56 -4.58
CA GLU A 120 9.04 16.85 -4.21
C GLU A 120 9.47 17.34 -2.82
N GLU A 121 9.67 16.44 -1.85
CA GLU A 121 10.21 16.82 -0.54
C GLU A 121 11.70 17.18 -0.62
N THR A 122 12.49 16.47 -1.44
CA THR A 122 13.89 16.83 -1.70
C THR A 122 14.00 18.21 -2.34
N ASP A 123 13.15 18.54 -3.31
CA ASP A 123 13.11 19.86 -3.96
C ASP A 123 12.80 20.98 -2.95
N LYS A 124 11.85 20.74 -2.03
CA LYS A 124 11.54 21.69 -0.94
C LYS A 124 12.75 21.90 -0.03
N PHE A 125 13.48 20.83 0.32
CA PHE A 125 14.70 20.95 1.12
C PHE A 125 15.78 21.77 0.39
N GLN A 126 15.97 21.56 -0.91
CA GLN A 126 16.91 22.36 -1.71
C GLN A 126 16.55 23.85 -1.70
N GLN A 127 15.27 24.18 -1.83
CA GLN A 127 14.81 25.56 -1.73
C GLN A 127 15.10 26.16 -0.34
N ILE A 128 14.80 25.42 0.73
CA ILE A 128 15.11 25.84 2.11
C ILE A 128 16.62 26.08 2.26
N TYR A 129 17.47 25.18 1.78
CA TYR A 129 18.92 25.30 1.82
C TYR A 129 19.43 26.54 1.06
N LEU A 130 18.94 26.81 -0.14
CA LEU A 130 19.38 27.96 -0.92
C LEU A 130 18.93 29.29 -0.31
N LEU A 131 17.68 29.37 0.16
CA LEU A 131 17.15 30.56 0.82
C LEU A 131 17.87 30.86 2.14
N SER A 132 18.28 29.80 2.82
CA SER A 132 19.10 29.82 4.03
C SER A 132 20.41 30.59 3.88
N LEU A 133 21.02 30.59 2.68
CA LEU A 133 22.29 31.27 2.44
C LEU A 133 22.15 32.80 2.49
N ILE A 134 20.96 33.33 2.19
CA ILE A 134 20.69 34.76 2.09
C ILE A 134 19.75 35.28 3.20
N SER A 135 19.07 34.39 3.92
CA SER A 135 18.10 34.72 4.96
C SER A 135 18.47 34.07 6.31
N PRO A 136 19.46 34.62 7.03
CA PRO A 136 19.94 34.05 8.29
C PRO A 136 18.92 34.09 9.44
N SER A 137 17.81 34.85 9.30
CA SER A 137 16.81 35.05 10.35
C SER A 137 15.94 33.83 10.67
N GLN A 138 16.06 32.73 9.90
CA GLN A 138 15.33 31.48 10.16
C GLN A 138 16.13 30.50 11.03
N PHE A 139 17.39 30.79 11.33
CA PHE A 139 18.26 29.89 12.08
C PHE A 139 18.23 30.16 13.58
N GLU A 140 18.50 29.10 14.32
CA GLU A 140 18.44 29.07 15.76
C GLU A 140 19.48 30.02 16.37
N SER A 141 19.18 30.52 17.58
CA SER A 141 20.14 31.31 18.35
C SER A 141 21.40 30.50 18.62
N ILE A 142 22.56 31.14 18.77
CA ILE A 142 23.81 30.51 19.26
C ILE A 142 23.57 29.68 20.55
N ARG A 143 22.53 30.00 21.32
CA ARG A 143 22.11 29.21 22.50
C ARG A 143 21.72 27.77 22.18
N SER A 144 21.22 27.46 20.99
CA SER A 144 20.85 26.10 20.61
C SER A 144 22.06 25.20 20.36
N VAL A 145 23.24 25.79 20.18
CA VAL A 145 24.50 25.06 20.01
C VAL A 145 24.84 24.21 21.25
N ALA A 146 24.25 24.52 22.41
CA ALA A 146 24.41 23.73 23.62
C ALA A 146 23.85 22.30 23.53
N SER A 147 22.87 22.05 22.64
CA SER A 147 22.31 20.71 22.41
C SER A 147 22.93 19.97 21.23
N VAL A 148 23.96 20.53 20.59
CA VAL A 148 24.56 19.98 19.38
C VAL A 148 25.60 18.93 19.71
N ASP A 149 25.45 17.73 19.13
CA ASP A 149 26.50 16.72 19.07
C ASP A 149 27.30 16.86 17.76
N ALA A 150 28.60 17.14 17.88
CA ALA A 150 29.46 17.40 16.73
C ALA A 150 29.66 16.18 15.82
N GLU A 151 29.65 14.95 16.35
CA GLU A 151 29.84 13.74 15.53
C GLU A 151 28.53 13.35 14.84
N GLU A 152 27.37 13.52 15.48
CA GLU A 152 26.07 13.36 14.83
C GLU A 152 25.89 14.36 13.68
N GLU A 153 26.20 15.64 13.90
CA GLU A 153 26.19 16.68 12.87
C GLU A 153 27.09 16.30 11.70
N LYS A 154 28.31 15.81 11.98
CA LYS A 154 29.25 15.38 10.94
C LYS A 154 28.67 14.24 10.08
N ILE A 155 27.97 13.28 10.68
CA ILE A 155 27.28 12.19 9.95
C ILE A 155 26.17 12.78 9.08
N ALA A 156 25.36 13.69 9.61
CA ALA A 156 24.29 14.34 8.86
C ALA A 156 24.82 15.21 7.70
N ILE A 157 25.89 15.99 7.90
CA ILE A 157 26.55 16.77 6.83
C ILE A 157 27.06 15.85 5.72
N LYS A 158 27.66 14.71 6.08
CA LYS A 158 28.05 13.67 5.09
C LYS A 158 26.84 13.20 4.28
N GLY A 159 25.72 12.93 4.93
CA GLY A 159 24.46 12.54 4.28
C GLY A 159 23.97 13.59 3.28
N VAL A 160 23.94 14.86 3.68
CA VAL A 160 23.56 15.99 2.80
C VAL A 160 24.50 16.05 1.60
N PHE A 161 25.81 15.99 1.79
CA PHE A 161 26.77 16.02 0.69
C PHE A 161 26.65 14.83 -0.27
N SER A 162 26.34 13.64 0.24
CA SER A 162 26.06 12.48 -0.60
C SER A 162 24.77 12.66 -1.42
N GLU A 163 23.72 13.27 -0.87
CA GLU A 163 22.49 13.60 -1.63
C GLU A 163 22.79 14.54 -2.81
N PHE A 164 23.73 15.48 -2.64
CA PHE A 164 24.20 16.38 -3.71
C PHE A 164 25.31 15.78 -4.60
N ASN A 165 25.55 14.47 -4.52
CA ASN A 165 26.58 13.76 -5.28
C ASN A 165 28.01 14.33 -5.11
N ILE A 166 28.31 14.90 -3.94
CA ILE A 166 29.64 15.41 -3.64
C ILE A 166 30.51 14.26 -3.11
N ALA A 167 31.62 13.97 -3.78
CA ALA A 167 32.53 12.90 -3.38
C ALA A 167 33.23 13.21 -2.03
N SER A 168 33.35 12.19 -1.18
CA SER A 168 33.95 12.30 0.16
C SER A 168 35.37 12.87 0.16
N GLY A 169 36.16 12.58 -0.87
CA GLY A 169 37.51 13.13 -1.04
C GLY A 169 37.55 14.66 -1.16
N VAL A 170 36.46 15.29 -1.62
CA VAL A 170 36.39 16.76 -1.84
C VAL A 170 36.24 17.51 -0.51
N PHE A 171 35.49 16.94 0.44
CA PHE A 171 35.12 17.63 1.68
C PHE A 171 35.67 16.97 2.95
N GLY A 172 36.16 15.73 2.90
CA GLY A 172 36.48 14.91 4.08
C GLY A 172 37.40 15.61 5.07
N SER A 173 38.58 16.07 4.64
CA SER A 173 39.53 16.75 5.52
C SER A 173 39.02 18.09 6.06
N LYS A 174 38.27 18.85 5.24
CA LYS A 174 37.63 20.11 5.63
C LYS A 174 36.54 19.87 6.68
N LEU A 175 35.75 18.83 6.52
CA LEU A 175 34.70 18.45 7.46
C LEU A 175 35.29 17.97 8.79
N GLU A 176 36.35 17.15 8.79
CA GLU A 176 37.03 16.75 10.03
C GLU A 176 37.59 17.97 10.77
N SER A 177 38.26 18.88 10.05
CA SER A 177 38.77 20.12 10.63
C SER A 177 37.66 21.01 11.21
N PHE A 178 36.57 21.19 10.46
CA PHE A 178 35.40 21.93 10.92
C PHE A 178 34.77 21.29 12.16
N THR A 179 34.60 19.97 12.17
CA THR A 179 34.01 19.22 13.29
C THR A 179 34.84 19.39 14.57
N LYS A 180 36.17 19.35 14.47
CA LYS A 180 37.06 19.61 15.61
C LYS A 180 36.92 21.04 16.16
N ARG A 181 36.83 22.03 15.27
CA ARG A 181 36.61 23.44 15.67
C ARG A 181 35.24 23.62 16.33
N MET A 182 34.21 23.05 15.73
CA MET A 182 32.84 23.03 16.27
C MET A 182 32.81 22.43 17.68
N ALA A 183 33.35 21.22 17.87
CA ALA A 183 33.40 20.57 19.18
C ALA A 183 34.15 21.40 20.24
N THR A 184 35.23 22.06 19.84
CA THR A 184 36.01 22.94 20.73
C THR A 184 35.22 24.19 21.12
N ALA A 185 34.57 24.84 20.16
CA ALA A 185 33.78 26.04 20.38
C ALA A 185 32.53 25.75 21.22
N ILE A 186 31.83 24.63 20.97
CA ILE A 186 30.71 24.14 21.79
C ILE A 186 31.16 23.94 23.24
N LYS A 187 32.31 23.29 23.46
CA LYS A 187 32.84 23.03 24.81
C LYS A 187 33.21 24.32 25.54
N ASN A 188 33.70 25.32 24.82
CA ASN A 188 34.09 26.62 25.38
C ASN A 188 32.88 27.55 25.61
N TYR A 189 31.73 27.24 25.00
CA TYR A 189 30.53 28.06 25.09
C TYR A 189 29.90 27.98 26.48
N ALA A 190 29.60 29.15 27.05
CA ALA A 190 28.74 29.29 28.21
C ALA A 190 27.84 30.53 28.00
N PRO A 191 26.53 30.45 28.24
CA PRO A 191 25.57 31.52 27.89
C PRO A 191 25.90 32.89 28.46
N ASP A 192 26.51 32.93 29.65
CA ASP A 192 26.78 34.15 30.41
C ASP A 192 28.25 34.57 30.41
N LYS A 193 29.11 33.94 29.58
CA LYS A 193 30.53 34.26 29.47
C LYS A 193 30.87 34.99 28.17
N PRO A 194 31.88 35.87 28.16
CA PRO A 194 32.41 36.44 26.92
C PRO A 194 32.87 35.34 25.98
N ILE A 195 32.53 35.47 24.69
CA ILE A 195 32.91 34.53 23.64
C ILE A 195 34.09 35.13 22.85
N SER A 196 35.10 34.33 22.52
CA SER A 196 36.19 34.79 21.65
C SER A 196 35.67 35.07 20.23
N GLY A 197 36.33 35.95 19.47
CA GLY A 197 35.92 36.23 18.08
C GLY A 197 35.91 34.97 17.20
N ASP A 198 36.90 34.10 17.37
CA ASP A 198 37.01 32.83 16.63
C ASP A 198 35.90 31.86 17.01
N ASP A 199 35.61 31.70 18.31
CA ASP A 199 34.51 30.85 18.77
C ASP A 199 33.16 31.41 18.34
N PHE A 200 32.98 32.73 18.34
CA PHE A 200 31.74 33.37 17.90
C PHE A 200 31.42 33.03 16.45
N LEU A 201 32.42 33.07 15.56
CA LEU A 201 32.26 32.69 14.16
C LEU A 201 31.87 31.21 14.03
N VAL A 202 32.60 30.33 14.71
CA VAL A 202 32.33 28.88 14.66
C VAL A 202 30.94 28.56 15.21
N LEU A 203 30.56 29.13 16.36
CA LEU A 203 29.25 28.91 16.97
C LEU A 203 28.11 29.45 16.11
N THR A 204 28.31 30.56 15.41
CA THR A 204 27.31 31.09 14.46
C THR A 204 27.12 30.16 13.28
N ASP A 205 28.22 29.66 12.71
CA ASP A 205 28.18 28.67 11.63
C ASP A 205 27.53 27.36 12.10
N THR A 206 27.87 26.89 13.31
CA THR A 206 27.27 25.72 13.93
C THR A 206 25.76 25.88 14.11
N ALA A 207 25.29 27.00 14.65
CA ALA A 207 23.85 27.23 14.82
C ALA A 207 23.08 27.21 13.48
N ARG A 208 23.69 27.77 12.42
CA ARG A 208 23.11 27.75 11.07
C ARG A 208 23.07 26.34 10.48
N ILE A 209 24.19 25.62 10.57
CA ILE A 209 24.30 24.24 10.06
C ILE A 209 23.35 23.32 10.83
N HIS A 210 23.25 23.46 12.15
CA HIS A 210 22.34 22.68 12.97
C HIS A 210 20.88 22.86 12.52
N GLY A 211 20.45 24.10 12.27
CA GLY A 211 19.10 24.33 11.75
C GLY A 211 18.88 23.72 10.36
N LEU A 212 19.89 23.67 9.50
CA LEU A 212 19.82 22.96 8.21
C LEU A 212 19.73 21.45 8.40
N ILE A 213 20.48 20.90 9.36
CA ILE A 213 20.45 19.47 9.70
C ILE A 213 19.10 19.08 10.27
N ASN A 214 18.47 19.93 11.07
CA ASN A 214 17.11 19.71 11.55
C ASN A 214 16.11 19.62 10.38
N GLN A 215 16.29 20.40 9.31
CA GLN A 215 15.47 20.28 8.09
C GLN A 215 15.80 19.02 7.28
N TRP A 216 17.07 18.62 7.24
CA TRP A 216 17.51 17.37 6.63
C TRP A 216 16.90 16.14 7.32
N HIS A 217 16.90 16.09 8.65
CA HIS A 217 16.25 15.00 9.40
C HIS A 217 14.75 14.93 9.10
N ARG A 218 14.06 16.09 9.06
CA ARG A 218 12.65 16.15 8.65
C ARG A 218 12.41 15.61 7.25
N LEU A 219 13.31 15.89 6.30
CA LEU A 219 13.24 15.31 4.94
C LEU A 219 13.36 13.78 5.01
N LEU A 220 14.34 13.25 5.73
CA LEU A 220 14.54 11.81 5.88
C LEU A 220 13.30 11.13 6.48
N ASP A 221 12.72 11.70 7.53
CA ASP A 221 11.50 11.18 8.17
C ASP A 221 10.32 11.17 7.21
N LYS A 222 10.10 12.26 6.46
CA LYS A 222 9.03 12.33 5.46
C LYS A 222 9.23 11.33 4.34
N ARG A 223 10.45 11.15 3.84
CA ARG A 223 10.77 10.14 2.82
C ARG A 223 10.49 8.74 3.36
N ALA A 224 10.90 8.44 4.59
CA ALA A 224 10.61 7.16 5.24
C ALA A 224 9.10 6.91 5.32
N GLN A 225 8.30 7.91 5.73
CA GLN A 225 6.84 7.83 5.78
C GLN A 225 6.19 7.63 4.40
N ILE A 226 6.71 8.29 3.36
CA ILE A 226 6.21 8.13 1.98
C ILE A 226 6.43 6.68 1.50
N TYR A 227 7.55 6.07 1.85
CA TYR A 227 7.89 4.70 1.46
C TYR A 227 7.35 3.61 2.38
N THR A 228 6.79 3.95 3.55
CA THR A 228 6.24 2.98 4.50
C THR A 228 5.33 1.93 3.84
N PRO A 229 4.35 2.27 2.97
CA PRO A 229 3.49 1.25 2.35
C PRO A 229 4.26 0.24 1.50
N LYS A 230 5.30 0.69 0.77
CA LYS A 230 6.17 -0.17 -0.05
C LYS A 230 7.00 -1.09 0.85
N THR A 231 7.60 -0.54 1.90
CA THR A 231 8.45 -1.28 2.84
C THR A 231 7.64 -2.33 3.62
N ASP A 232 6.48 -1.95 4.16
CA ASP A 232 5.61 -2.84 4.93
C ASP A 232 5.10 -3.99 4.06
N PHE A 233 4.69 -3.71 2.82
CA PHE A 233 4.28 -4.75 1.89
C PHE A 233 5.40 -5.77 1.63
N VAL A 234 6.61 -5.29 1.33
CA VAL A 234 7.77 -6.17 1.08
C VAL A 234 8.08 -7.02 2.33
N ASN A 235 8.06 -6.42 3.51
CA ASN A 235 8.30 -7.12 4.77
C ASN A 235 7.25 -8.19 5.05
N ILE A 236 5.97 -7.90 4.82
CA ILE A 236 4.87 -8.85 5.00
C ILE A 236 5.03 -10.03 4.05
N VAL A 237 5.21 -9.79 2.74
CA VAL A 237 5.42 -10.87 1.76
C VAL A 237 6.65 -11.73 2.12
N ASN A 238 7.75 -11.10 2.52
CA ASN A 238 8.98 -11.79 2.92
C ASN A 238 8.87 -12.58 4.23
N SER A 239 7.92 -12.23 5.09
CA SER A 239 7.61 -13.01 6.30
C SER A 239 6.80 -14.27 6.00
N LEU A 240 6.03 -14.26 4.91
CA LEU A 240 5.17 -15.37 4.51
C LEU A 240 5.90 -16.37 3.60
N PHE A 241 6.67 -15.88 2.62
CA PHE A 241 7.22 -16.74 1.59
C PHE A 241 8.46 -17.49 2.08
N TYR A 242 8.49 -18.80 1.87
CA TYR A 242 9.61 -19.65 2.27
C TYR A 242 10.63 -19.80 1.13
N LYS A 243 11.93 -19.64 1.43
CA LYS A 243 13.06 -19.73 0.48
C LYS A 243 13.05 -18.72 -0.68
N LYS A 244 12.07 -17.82 -0.73
CA LYS A 244 11.95 -16.75 -1.72
C LYS A 244 11.92 -15.39 -1.03
N ARG A 245 12.54 -14.40 -1.66
CA ARG A 245 12.58 -13.01 -1.19
C ARG A 245 12.06 -12.11 -2.29
N LEU A 246 11.08 -11.28 -1.94
CA LEU A 246 10.63 -10.15 -2.72
C LEU A 246 11.54 -8.94 -2.47
N SER A 247 11.95 -8.30 -3.55
CA SER A 247 12.48 -6.94 -3.57
C SER A 247 11.77 -6.13 -4.66
N ILE A 248 11.90 -4.80 -4.61
CA ILE A 248 11.41 -3.91 -5.67
C ILE A 248 12.62 -3.34 -6.40
N SER A 249 12.69 -3.53 -7.71
CA SER A 249 13.78 -3.03 -8.55
C SER A 249 13.79 -1.49 -8.62
N ALA A 250 14.88 -0.91 -9.14
CA ALA A 250 14.93 0.52 -9.43
C ALA A 250 13.85 0.97 -10.46
N GLY A 251 13.37 0.04 -11.30
CA GLY A 251 12.25 0.26 -12.22
C GLY A 251 10.87 0.09 -11.58
N ASN A 252 10.79 -0.04 -10.25
CA ASN A 252 9.56 -0.29 -9.49
C ASN A 252 8.85 -1.61 -9.82
N GLU A 253 9.60 -2.60 -10.31
CA GLU A 253 9.07 -3.93 -10.60
C GLU A 253 9.30 -4.87 -9.41
N PRO A 254 8.33 -5.72 -9.06
CA PRO A 254 8.54 -6.78 -8.08
C PRO A 254 9.48 -7.85 -8.63
N VAL A 255 10.52 -8.17 -7.87
CA VAL A 255 11.53 -9.16 -8.22
C VAL A 255 11.58 -10.20 -7.11
N PHE A 256 11.43 -11.47 -7.49
CA PHE A 256 11.61 -12.59 -6.57
C PHE A 256 12.98 -13.22 -6.79
N GLU A 257 13.65 -13.54 -5.69
CA GLU A 257 14.94 -14.24 -5.69
C GLU A 257 14.90 -15.40 -4.71
N GLU A 258 15.53 -16.52 -5.06
CA GLU A 258 15.77 -17.61 -4.12
C GLU A 258 16.85 -17.25 -3.09
N THR A 259 16.94 -18.01 -2.00
CA THR A 259 18.07 -17.94 -1.07
C THR A 259 19.43 -18.13 -1.77
N SER A 260 19.46 -18.81 -2.92
CA SER A 260 20.65 -18.99 -3.77
C SER A 260 21.07 -17.72 -4.53
N GLY A 261 20.22 -16.69 -4.57
CA GLY A 261 20.38 -15.49 -5.39
C GLY A 261 19.83 -15.63 -6.82
N ALA A 262 19.26 -16.79 -7.18
CA ALA A 262 18.65 -16.99 -8.49
C ALA A 262 17.34 -16.20 -8.60
N ARG A 263 17.19 -15.42 -9.68
CA ARG A 263 15.95 -14.69 -9.99
C ARG A 263 14.83 -15.64 -10.39
N ILE A 264 13.65 -15.42 -9.85
CA ILE A 264 12.44 -16.20 -10.10
C ILE A 264 11.43 -15.31 -10.85
N PRO A 265 11.08 -15.66 -12.10
CA PRO A 265 9.97 -15.03 -12.80
C PRO A 265 8.64 -15.16 -12.05
N LEU A 266 7.78 -14.15 -12.13
CA LEU A 266 6.47 -14.14 -11.45
C LEU A 266 5.60 -15.36 -11.81
N ASP A 267 5.65 -15.80 -13.06
CA ASP A 267 4.93 -16.98 -13.57
C ASP A 267 5.48 -18.31 -13.03
N GLN A 268 6.67 -18.34 -12.43
CA GLN A 268 7.25 -19.51 -11.78
C GLN A 268 6.95 -19.60 -10.27
N LEU A 269 6.25 -18.62 -9.71
CA LEU A 269 5.71 -18.72 -8.35
C LEU A 269 4.72 -19.90 -8.24
N SER A 270 4.61 -20.51 -7.06
CA SER A 270 3.59 -21.52 -6.81
C SER A 270 2.20 -20.90 -6.88
N SER A 271 1.16 -21.70 -7.11
CA SER A 271 -0.22 -21.20 -7.18
C SER A 271 -0.62 -20.42 -5.91
N GLY A 272 -0.26 -20.94 -4.73
CA GLY A 272 -0.50 -20.26 -3.45
C GLY A 272 0.27 -18.95 -3.31
N GLU A 273 1.53 -18.90 -3.76
CA GLU A 273 2.34 -17.66 -3.74
C GLU A 273 1.74 -16.60 -4.67
N LYS A 274 1.34 -16.99 -5.88
CA LYS A 274 0.67 -16.09 -6.82
C LYS A 274 -0.60 -15.53 -6.22
N GLN A 275 -1.43 -16.38 -5.62
CA GLN A 275 -2.68 -15.98 -4.98
C GLN A 275 -2.45 -15.03 -3.81
N MET A 276 -1.52 -15.36 -2.91
CA MET A 276 -1.17 -14.50 -1.78
C MET A 276 -0.63 -13.15 -2.25
N PHE A 277 0.29 -13.13 -3.22
CA PHE A 277 0.83 -11.89 -3.78
C PHE A 277 -0.26 -11.03 -4.43
N ILE A 278 -1.19 -11.63 -5.17
CA ILE A 278 -2.33 -10.92 -5.76
C ILE A 278 -3.20 -10.31 -4.66
N LEU A 279 -3.61 -11.08 -3.64
CA LEU A 279 -4.48 -10.60 -2.57
C LEU A 279 -3.86 -9.43 -1.79
N LEU A 280 -2.59 -9.58 -1.38
CA LEU A 280 -1.87 -8.54 -0.64
C LEU A 280 -1.56 -7.33 -1.53
N GLY A 281 -1.23 -7.56 -2.80
CA GLY A 281 -0.94 -6.48 -3.75
C GLY A 281 -2.17 -5.65 -4.08
N GLU A 282 -3.31 -6.30 -4.29
CA GLU A 282 -4.59 -5.62 -4.45
C GLU A 282 -4.98 -4.81 -3.21
N THR A 283 -4.67 -5.32 -2.01
CA THR A 283 -4.85 -4.59 -0.75
C THR A 283 -3.98 -3.34 -0.72
N LEU A 284 -2.70 -3.45 -1.09
CA LEU A 284 -1.76 -2.33 -1.14
C LEU A 284 -2.22 -1.26 -2.14
N LEU A 285 -2.74 -1.70 -3.29
CA LEU A 285 -3.19 -0.82 -4.37
C LEU A 285 -4.47 -0.04 -4.02
N GLN A 286 -5.14 -0.34 -2.91
CA GLN A 286 -6.16 0.53 -2.33
C GLN A 286 -5.59 1.78 -1.66
N ARG A 287 -4.25 1.86 -1.48
CA ARG A 287 -3.52 3.05 -1.00
C ARG A 287 -4.03 3.57 0.34
N GLY A 288 -4.49 2.67 1.21
CA GLY A 288 -5.05 3.01 2.52
C GLY A 288 -6.45 3.61 2.48
N ALA A 289 -7.14 3.61 1.33
CA ALA A 289 -8.52 4.07 1.25
C ALA A 289 -9.47 3.13 2.03
N HIS A 290 -10.57 3.69 2.54
CA HIS A 290 -11.68 2.89 3.05
C HIS A 290 -12.25 2.04 1.92
N CYS A 291 -12.20 0.72 2.09
CA CYS A 291 -12.72 -0.21 1.11
C CYS A 291 -13.34 -1.42 1.77
N VAL A 292 -14.22 -2.11 1.03
CA VAL A 292 -14.69 -3.45 1.38
C VAL A 292 -13.94 -4.45 0.51
N PHE A 293 -13.10 -5.24 1.14
CA PHE A 293 -12.32 -6.30 0.52
C PHE A 293 -13.13 -7.60 0.57
N MET A 294 -13.53 -8.11 -0.59
CA MET A 294 -14.37 -9.30 -0.70
C MET A 294 -13.66 -10.40 -1.48
N ALA A 295 -13.63 -11.60 -0.91
CA ALA A 295 -13.09 -12.78 -1.58
C ALA A 295 -13.93 -14.03 -1.28
N ASP A 296 -14.03 -14.89 -2.29
CA ASP A 296 -14.67 -16.21 -2.23
C ASP A 296 -13.56 -17.25 -2.22
N GLU A 297 -13.55 -18.11 -1.20
CA GLU A 297 -12.53 -19.13 -0.93
C GLU A 297 -11.08 -18.60 -1.03
N PRO A 298 -10.74 -17.51 -0.30
CA PRO A 298 -9.41 -16.91 -0.37
C PRO A 298 -8.29 -17.86 0.07
N GLU A 299 -8.61 -18.94 0.80
CA GLU A 299 -7.70 -19.98 1.26
C GLU A 299 -7.26 -20.98 0.18
N ILE A 300 -7.89 -20.99 -1.00
CA ILE A 300 -7.57 -21.98 -2.03
C ILE A 300 -6.06 -21.95 -2.32
N SER A 301 -5.43 -23.12 -2.31
CA SER A 301 -3.99 -23.28 -2.54
C SER A 301 -3.04 -22.64 -1.49
N LEU A 302 -3.56 -22.08 -0.38
CA LEU A 302 -2.73 -21.51 0.68
C LEU A 302 -2.39 -22.56 1.75
N HIS A 303 -1.13 -22.57 2.22
CA HIS A 303 -0.74 -23.36 3.38
C HIS A 303 -1.42 -22.85 4.66
N ILE A 304 -1.59 -23.70 5.67
CA ILE A 304 -2.31 -23.40 6.92
C ILE A 304 -1.77 -22.13 7.59
N ASP A 305 -0.44 -21.99 7.67
CA ASP A 305 0.18 -20.78 8.25
C ASP A 305 -0.21 -19.49 7.51
N TRP A 306 -0.36 -19.56 6.20
CA TRP A 306 -0.76 -18.42 5.37
C TRP A 306 -2.24 -18.09 5.51
N GLN A 307 -3.08 -19.10 5.76
CA GLN A 307 -4.50 -18.89 6.05
C GLN A 307 -4.67 -18.11 7.37
N MET A 308 -3.92 -18.48 8.41
CA MET A 308 -3.93 -17.77 9.70
C MET A 308 -3.42 -16.33 9.57
N GLU A 309 -2.39 -16.09 8.75
CA GLU A 309 -1.80 -14.76 8.57
C GLU A 309 -2.50 -13.89 7.51
N LEU A 310 -3.47 -14.42 6.75
CA LEU A 310 -4.10 -13.70 5.65
C LEU A 310 -4.81 -12.41 6.12
N VAL A 311 -5.76 -12.53 7.04
CA VAL A 311 -6.52 -11.38 7.56
C VAL A 311 -5.62 -10.39 8.31
N PRO A 312 -4.70 -10.84 9.21
CA PRO A 312 -3.71 -9.95 9.82
C PRO A 312 -2.87 -9.18 8.79
N SER A 313 -2.42 -9.84 7.73
CA SER A 313 -1.60 -9.24 6.68
C SER A 313 -2.38 -8.17 5.90
N ILE A 314 -3.62 -8.46 5.51
CA ILE A 314 -4.49 -7.48 4.83
C ILE A 314 -4.70 -6.25 5.72
N ARG A 315 -4.99 -6.44 7.02
CA ARG A 315 -5.21 -5.32 7.95
C ARG A 315 -3.95 -4.50 8.23
N LYS A 316 -2.77 -5.12 8.20
CA LYS A 316 -1.48 -4.39 8.31
C LYS A 316 -1.24 -3.53 7.07
N ILE A 317 -1.53 -4.04 5.87
CA ILE A 317 -1.36 -3.30 4.62
C ILE A 317 -2.40 -2.17 4.49
N ASN A 318 -3.66 -2.45 4.80
CA ASN A 318 -4.72 -1.45 4.80
C ASN A 318 -5.60 -1.58 6.06
N PRO A 319 -5.35 -0.76 7.10
CA PRO A 319 -6.16 -0.78 8.32
C PRO A 319 -7.59 -0.27 8.12
N ASN A 320 -7.86 0.42 6.99
CA ASN A 320 -9.17 0.94 6.63
C ASN A 320 -10.02 -0.05 5.82
N ALA A 321 -9.52 -1.25 5.56
CA ALA A 321 -10.25 -2.29 4.84
C ALA A 321 -11.23 -3.04 5.75
N GLN A 322 -12.50 -3.09 5.37
CA GLN A 322 -13.47 -4.05 5.88
C GLN A 322 -13.34 -5.34 5.08
N ILE A 323 -13.14 -6.48 5.74
CA ILE A 323 -12.91 -7.76 5.07
C ILE A 323 -14.17 -8.62 5.17
N ILE A 324 -14.63 -9.16 4.05
CA ILE A 324 -15.76 -10.09 3.96
C ILE A 324 -15.32 -11.30 3.15
N PHE A 325 -15.20 -12.45 3.80
CA PHE A 325 -14.82 -13.70 3.16
C PHE A 325 -15.96 -14.72 3.21
N ALA A 326 -16.19 -15.38 2.07
CA ALA A 326 -16.86 -16.67 2.04
C ALA A 326 -15.75 -17.73 2.11
N THR A 327 -15.73 -18.54 3.17
CA THR A 327 -14.62 -19.44 3.46
C THR A 327 -15.11 -20.70 4.16
N HIS A 328 -14.45 -21.82 3.86
CA HIS A 328 -14.60 -23.09 4.58
C HIS A 328 -13.43 -23.35 5.54
N SER A 329 -12.39 -22.50 5.53
CA SER A 329 -11.20 -22.66 6.36
C SER A 329 -11.49 -22.40 7.85
N PRO A 330 -11.33 -23.40 8.74
CA PRO A 330 -11.39 -23.18 10.18
C PRO A 330 -10.22 -22.31 10.67
N ASP A 331 -9.08 -22.31 9.98
CA ASP A 331 -7.88 -21.55 10.35
C ASP A 331 -8.07 -20.04 10.12
N ILE A 332 -8.83 -19.64 9.10
CA ILE A 332 -9.29 -18.26 8.93
C ILE A 332 -10.36 -17.94 9.97
N VAL A 333 -11.36 -18.81 10.12
CA VAL A 333 -12.54 -18.54 10.95
C VAL A 333 -12.24 -18.48 12.45
N GLY A 334 -11.30 -19.30 12.95
CA GLY A 334 -11.05 -19.49 14.37
C GLY A 334 -10.75 -18.19 15.12
N ALA A 335 -9.88 -17.34 14.55
CA ALA A 335 -9.51 -16.04 15.12
C ALA A 335 -10.65 -15.00 15.10
N TYR A 336 -11.66 -15.19 14.23
CA TYR A 336 -12.74 -14.23 13.98
C TYR A 336 -14.14 -14.81 14.23
N SER A 337 -14.26 -15.84 15.08
CA SER A 337 -15.51 -16.55 15.37
C SER A 337 -16.70 -15.65 15.73
N LYS A 338 -16.46 -14.52 16.42
CA LYS A 338 -17.49 -13.52 16.76
C LYS A 338 -18.04 -12.73 15.57
N ASN A 339 -17.39 -12.78 14.43
CA ASN A 339 -17.71 -12.05 13.21
C ASN A 339 -18.10 -13.00 12.06
N THR A 340 -18.71 -14.15 12.41
CA THR A 340 -19.09 -15.18 11.45
C THR A 340 -20.60 -15.20 11.22
N ILE A 341 -20.98 -15.54 9.99
CA ILE A 341 -22.37 -15.78 9.61
C ILE A 341 -22.42 -17.20 9.05
N ASN A 342 -23.12 -18.11 9.73
CA ASN A 342 -23.32 -19.46 9.22
C ASN A 342 -24.48 -19.45 8.20
N LEU A 343 -24.15 -19.64 6.93
CA LEU A 343 -25.11 -19.61 5.82
C LEU A 343 -26.13 -20.76 5.89
N GLU A 344 -25.73 -21.95 6.34
CA GLU A 344 -26.65 -23.10 6.50
C GLU A 344 -27.76 -22.83 7.52
N LYS A 345 -27.50 -21.97 8.52
CA LYS A 345 -28.53 -21.58 9.49
C LYS A 345 -29.52 -20.52 8.96
N ILE A 346 -29.25 -19.95 7.79
CA ILE A 346 -30.01 -18.80 7.24
C ILE A 346 -30.86 -19.22 6.04
N ILE A 347 -30.37 -20.17 5.25
CA ILE A 347 -31.07 -20.81 4.13
C ILE A 347 -32.03 -21.83 4.71
#